data_AF-A0A7W6GD98-F1
#
_entry.id   AF-A0A7W6GD98-F1
#
_cell.length_a   1.000
_cell.length_b   1.000
_cell.length_c   1.000
_cell.angle_alpha   90.00
_cell.angle_beta   90.00
_cell.angle_gamma   90.00
#
_symmetry.space_group_name_H-M   'P 1'
#
loop_
_entity.id
_entity.type
_entity.pdbx_description
1 polymer ?
#
loop_
_entity_poly.entity_id
_entity_poly.type
_entity_poly.pdbx_seq_one_letter_code
_entity_poly.pdbx_strand_id
1 'polypeptide(L)'
;MSWQVDYAIKSILEVPAVTGAETIRGDAIKITAERRPESVAVISDADFIDAAVAKAYHQEYPEMEFLCGYRKGAVWEGGAIRYLESQKIGWGNGGTLTSAIQDDNVKTASHKEFFFSDRLIRQLRCVTSIDREFDRIHSVSLVDGRKLRIGMLMEYEPTAEAVRSLWGRFGAVDVVWNINPNGKPTQKAIEAGDELGCKVMKWDELKVLLKGR
;
A
#
# COMPACT_ATOMS: atom_id res chain seq x y z
N MET A 1 12.76 14.54 -18.89
CA MET A 1 11.63 14.33 -17.97
C MET A 1 11.18 12.89 -18.13
N SER A 2 10.92 12.16 -17.04
CA SER A 2 10.47 10.76 -17.13
C SER A 2 9.01 10.72 -17.58
N TRP A 3 8.65 9.74 -18.42
CA TRP A 3 7.26 9.59 -18.90
C TRP A 3 6.26 9.38 -17.75
N GLN A 4 6.72 8.88 -16.60
CA GLN A 4 5.90 8.73 -15.40
C GLN A 4 5.48 10.09 -14.82
N VAL A 5 6.39 11.06 -14.76
CA VAL A 5 6.09 12.41 -14.27
C VAL A 5 5.08 13.09 -15.18
N ASP A 6 5.28 13.01 -16.51
CA ASP A 6 4.34 13.57 -17.49
C ASP A 6 2.94 12.98 -17.36
N TYR A 7 2.84 11.66 -17.17
CA TYR A 7 1.55 11.01 -16.95
C TYR A 7 0.96 11.41 -15.59
N ALA A 8 1.76 11.43 -14.52
CA ALA A 8 1.30 11.81 -13.19
C ALA A 8 0.71 13.23 -13.19
N ILE A 9 1.35 14.19 -13.86
CA ILE A 9 0.84 15.56 -14.04
C ILE A 9 -0.53 15.53 -14.71
N LYS A 10 -0.69 14.80 -15.82
CA LYS A 10 -1.99 14.69 -16.51
C LYS A 10 -3.09 14.14 -15.58
N SER A 11 -2.80 13.07 -14.83
CA SER A 11 -3.76 12.50 -13.89
C SER A 11 -4.07 13.42 -12.70
N ILE A 12 -3.10 14.21 -12.24
CA ILE A 12 -3.30 15.19 -11.18
C ILE A 12 -4.19 16.34 -11.67
N LEU A 13 -3.99 16.83 -12.89
CA LEU A 13 -4.79 17.90 -13.49
C LEU A 13 -6.26 17.50 -13.73
N GLU A 14 -6.57 16.20 -13.76
CA GLU A 14 -7.95 15.69 -13.83
C GLU A 14 -8.66 15.74 -12.46
N VAL A 15 -7.96 15.99 -11.36
CA VAL A 15 -8.56 16.09 -10.02
C VAL A 15 -9.30 17.43 -9.90
N PRO A 16 -10.62 17.46 -9.60
CA PRO A 16 -11.41 18.70 -9.60
C PRO A 16 -10.90 19.80 -8.68
N ALA A 17 -10.24 19.45 -7.57
CA ALA A 17 -9.70 20.42 -6.62
C ALA A 17 -8.40 21.10 -7.11
N VAL A 18 -7.74 20.57 -8.14
CA VAL A 18 -6.44 21.03 -8.64
C VAL A 18 -6.63 22.18 -9.61
N THR A 19 -5.86 23.25 -9.40
CA THR A 19 -5.79 24.42 -10.28
C THR A 19 -4.47 24.50 -11.05
N GLY A 20 -3.45 23.72 -10.66
CA GLY A 20 -2.19 23.61 -11.38
C GLY A 20 -1.34 22.42 -10.90
N ALA A 21 -0.54 21.88 -11.81
CA ALA A 21 0.48 20.89 -11.49
C ALA A 21 1.67 21.07 -12.45
N GLU A 22 2.88 21.20 -11.90
CA GLU A 22 4.09 21.46 -12.68
C GLU A 22 5.31 20.76 -12.08
N THR A 23 6.26 20.36 -12.92
CA THR A 23 7.53 19.81 -12.45
C THR A 23 8.38 20.92 -11.83
N ILE A 24 8.85 20.71 -10.60
CA ILE A 24 9.81 21.62 -9.96
C ILE A 24 11.23 21.27 -10.43
N ARG A 25 11.62 20.01 -10.21
CA ARG A 25 12.89 19.42 -10.66
C ARG A 25 12.78 17.90 -10.64
N GLY A 26 13.46 17.22 -11.58
CA GLY A 26 13.52 15.76 -11.61
C GLY A 26 12.14 15.12 -11.53
N ASP A 27 11.91 14.38 -10.45
CA ASP A 27 10.68 13.62 -10.21
C ASP A 27 9.68 14.34 -9.29
N ALA A 28 9.98 15.57 -8.85
CA ALA A 28 9.10 16.35 -7.99
C ALA A 28 8.10 17.19 -8.79
N ILE A 29 6.83 17.09 -8.39
CA ILE A 29 5.70 17.83 -8.94
C ILE A 29 5.16 18.75 -7.84
N LYS A 30 5.07 20.05 -8.15
CA LYS A 30 4.29 21.01 -7.38
C LYS A 30 2.82 20.87 -7.74
N ILE A 31 1.97 20.80 -6.75
CA ILE A 31 0.52 20.69 -6.90
C ILE A 31 -0.09 21.92 -6.25
N THR A 32 -0.88 22.66 -7.03
CA THR A 32 -1.64 23.81 -6.56
C THR A 32 -3.12 23.46 -6.62
N ALA A 33 -3.84 23.66 -5.52
CA ALA A 33 -5.25 23.37 -5.38
C ALA A 33 -6.02 24.58 -4.85
N GLU A 34 -7.31 24.68 -5.15
CA GLU A 34 -8.13 25.82 -4.74
C GLU A 34 -8.22 25.91 -3.20
N ARG A 35 -7.85 27.07 -2.63
CA ARG A 35 -7.92 27.37 -1.18
C ARG A 35 -7.12 26.40 -0.29
N ARG A 36 -6.10 25.74 -0.84
CA ARG A 36 -5.19 24.86 -0.09
C ARG A 36 -3.74 25.29 -0.27
N PRO A 37 -2.86 25.03 0.70
CA PRO A 37 -1.42 25.18 0.52
C PRO A 37 -0.93 24.36 -0.68
N GLU A 38 0.15 24.81 -1.29
CA GLU A 38 0.84 24.02 -2.32
C GLU A 38 1.42 22.75 -1.69
N SER A 39 1.39 21.66 -2.45
CA SER A 39 1.95 20.37 -2.03
C SER A 39 3.01 19.89 -3.01
N VAL A 40 3.99 19.14 -2.52
CA VAL A 40 5.03 18.53 -3.35
C VAL A 40 4.92 17.01 -3.29
N ALA A 41 4.70 16.40 -4.45
CA ALA A 41 4.72 14.95 -4.60
C ALA A 41 5.93 14.52 -5.45
N VAL A 42 6.61 13.46 -5.03
CA VAL A 42 7.75 12.89 -5.75
C VAL A 42 7.34 11.56 -6.39
N ILE A 43 7.63 11.40 -7.67
CA ILE A 43 7.22 10.23 -8.47
C ILE A 43 8.38 9.23 -8.56
N SER A 44 8.34 8.18 -7.75
CA SER A 44 9.33 7.11 -7.78
C SER A 44 9.04 6.12 -8.91
N ASP A 45 10.08 5.80 -9.68
CA ASP A 45 10.06 4.76 -10.70
C ASP A 45 10.46 3.37 -10.18
N ALA A 46 10.78 3.25 -8.89
CA ALA A 46 11.24 2.03 -8.26
C ALA A 46 10.12 0.98 -8.12
N ASP A 47 10.45 -0.28 -8.39
CA ASP A 47 9.55 -1.42 -8.16
C ASP A 47 9.54 -1.90 -6.69
N PHE A 48 10.53 -1.46 -5.91
CA PHE A 48 10.70 -1.77 -4.50
C PHE A 48 11.23 -0.54 -3.76
N ILE A 49 10.52 -0.13 -2.71
CA ILE A 49 10.82 1.06 -1.92
C ILE A 49 11.06 0.62 -0.48
N ASP A 50 12.34 0.57 -0.11
CA ASP A 50 12.80 0.35 1.26
C ASP A 50 13.11 1.68 1.97
N ALA A 51 13.57 1.57 3.23
CA ALA A 51 13.94 2.74 4.01
C ALA A 51 15.07 3.56 3.38
N ALA A 52 16.01 2.94 2.66
CA ALA A 52 17.12 3.64 2.04
C ALA A 52 16.65 4.45 0.83
N VAL A 53 15.81 3.85 -0.03
CA VAL A 53 15.17 4.53 -1.17
C VAL A 53 14.31 5.69 -0.70
N ALA A 54 13.45 5.47 0.30
CA ALA A 54 12.60 6.54 0.84
C ALA A 54 13.42 7.70 1.44
N LYS A 55 14.52 7.39 2.14
CA LYS A 55 15.44 8.40 2.67
C LYS A 55 16.17 9.16 1.57
N ALA A 56 16.63 8.48 0.52
CA ALA A 56 17.30 9.11 -0.60
C ALA A 56 16.39 10.14 -1.29
N TYR A 57 15.13 9.77 -1.58
CA TYR A 57 14.15 10.72 -2.10
C TYR A 57 13.90 11.89 -1.15
N HIS A 58 13.74 11.65 0.15
CA HIS A 58 13.53 12.73 1.10
C HIS A 58 14.77 13.65 1.26
N GLN A 59 15.98 13.11 1.11
CA GLN A 59 17.21 13.91 1.11
C GLN A 59 17.34 14.77 -0.14
N GLU A 60 16.98 14.22 -1.29
CA GLU A 60 16.99 14.93 -2.58
C GLU A 60 15.85 15.96 -2.68
N TYR A 61 14.71 15.68 -2.04
CA TYR A 61 13.51 16.52 -2.01
C TYR A 61 13.03 16.74 -0.56
N PRO A 62 13.72 17.60 0.22
CA PRO A 62 13.36 17.86 1.63
C PRO A 62 11.95 18.43 1.83
N GLU A 63 11.38 19.06 0.80
CA GLU A 63 10.03 19.59 0.78
C GLU A 63 8.94 18.56 0.43
N MET A 64 9.33 17.30 0.16
CA MET A 64 8.41 16.23 -0.24
C MET A 64 7.32 16.01 0.81
N GLU A 65 6.07 16.07 0.39
CA GLU A 65 4.89 15.81 1.22
C GLU A 65 4.25 14.45 0.89
N PHE A 66 4.56 13.88 -0.27
CA PHE A 66 4.11 12.56 -0.70
C PHE A 66 5.14 11.85 -1.57
N LEU A 67 5.41 10.57 -1.30
CA LEU A 67 6.19 9.70 -2.18
C LEU A 67 5.26 8.74 -2.95
N CYS A 68 5.24 8.84 -4.27
CA CYS A 68 4.38 8.06 -5.15
C CYS A 68 5.17 6.93 -5.82
N GLY A 69 4.92 5.69 -5.41
CA GLY A 69 5.39 4.49 -6.12
C GLY A 69 4.55 4.29 -7.37
N TYR A 70 5.06 4.76 -8.51
CA TYR A 70 4.26 4.91 -9.71
C TYR A 70 4.10 3.60 -10.51
N ARG A 71 5.06 2.69 -10.38
CA ARG A 71 5.02 1.38 -11.03
C ARG A 71 3.84 0.56 -10.50
N LYS A 72 3.10 -0.07 -11.42
CA LYS A 72 2.06 -1.02 -11.07
C LYS A 72 2.71 -2.18 -10.30
N GLY A 73 2.27 -2.40 -9.06
CA GLY A 73 2.83 -3.46 -8.22
C GLY A 73 4.15 -3.11 -7.52
N ALA A 74 4.51 -1.81 -7.48
CA ALA A 74 5.55 -1.32 -6.58
C ALA A 74 5.30 -1.84 -5.16
N VAL A 75 6.36 -2.28 -4.51
CA VAL A 75 6.31 -2.80 -3.14
C VAL A 75 6.92 -1.80 -2.19
N TRP A 76 6.25 -1.61 -1.07
CA TRP A 76 6.74 -0.79 0.02
C TRP A 76 7.14 -1.67 1.17
N GLU A 77 8.39 -1.58 1.61
CA GLU A 77 8.84 -2.22 2.84
C GLU A 77 8.33 -1.45 4.06
N GLY A 78 8.04 -2.18 5.14
CA GLY A 78 7.65 -1.61 6.43
C GLY A 78 8.62 -0.55 6.96
N GLY A 79 9.92 -0.71 6.68
CA GLY A 79 10.94 0.29 7.03
C GLY A 79 10.73 1.64 6.33
N ALA A 80 10.42 1.61 5.02
CA ALA A 80 10.09 2.79 4.24
C ALA A 80 8.83 3.47 4.78
N ILE A 81 7.79 2.67 5.00
CA ILE A 81 6.49 3.15 5.46
C ILE A 81 6.62 3.84 6.82
N ARG A 82 7.26 3.18 7.79
CA ARG A 82 7.51 3.75 9.13
C ARG A 82 8.31 5.05 9.06
N TYR A 83 9.32 5.10 8.19
CA TYR A 83 10.10 6.32 7.99
C TYR A 83 9.22 7.46 7.49
N LEU A 84 8.49 7.27 6.39
CA LEU A 84 7.64 8.30 5.79
C LEU A 84 6.54 8.78 6.75
N GLU A 85 5.85 7.84 7.43
CA GLU A 85 4.84 8.16 8.44
C GLU A 85 5.44 8.98 9.59
N SER A 86 6.66 8.68 10.04
CA SER A 86 7.35 9.46 11.10
C SER A 86 7.70 10.89 10.68
N GLN A 87 7.89 11.12 9.37
CA GLN A 87 8.19 12.42 8.79
C GLN A 87 6.92 13.18 8.37
N LYS A 88 5.73 12.61 8.57
CA LYS A 88 4.45 13.14 8.06
C LYS A 88 4.48 13.32 6.54
N ILE A 89 4.97 12.29 5.85
CA ILE A 89 4.98 12.20 4.40
C ILE A 89 4.00 11.09 4.00
N GLY A 90 3.08 11.40 3.09
CA GLY A 90 2.16 10.40 2.56
C GLY A 90 2.86 9.45 1.60
N TRP A 91 2.27 8.27 1.39
CA TRP A 91 2.85 7.25 0.53
C TRP A 91 1.78 6.43 -0.16
N GLY A 92 2.09 5.93 -1.36
CA GLY A 92 1.21 5.02 -2.09
C GLY A 92 1.41 5.09 -3.59
N ASN A 93 0.40 4.66 -4.34
CA ASN A 93 0.39 4.75 -5.81
C ASN A 93 -0.24 6.08 -6.29
N GLY A 94 -0.24 6.30 -7.61
CA GLY A 94 -0.84 7.51 -8.21
C GLY A 94 -2.32 7.69 -7.87
N GLY A 95 -3.07 6.58 -7.74
CA GLY A 95 -4.46 6.63 -7.29
C GLY A 95 -4.62 7.02 -5.82
N THR A 96 -3.61 6.78 -4.97
CA THR A 96 -3.56 7.26 -3.59
C THR A 96 -3.27 8.75 -3.57
N LEU A 97 -2.30 9.22 -4.37
CA LEU A 97 -1.97 10.64 -4.51
C LEU A 97 -3.18 11.46 -4.96
N THR A 98 -3.89 11.06 -6.01
CA THR A 98 -5.06 11.82 -6.52
C THR A 98 -6.19 11.90 -5.49
N SER A 99 -6.46 10.80 -4.77
CA SER A 99 -7.42 10.80 -3.64
C SER A 99 -6.95 11.73 -2.52
N ALA A 100 -5.66 11.71 -2.20
CA ALA A 100 -5.11 12.49 -1.11
C ALA A 100 -5.13 14.01 -1.37
N ILE A 101 -4.91 14.38 -2.64
CA ILE A 101 -5.10 15.75 -3.11
C ILE A 101 -6.55 16.16 -2.96
N GLN A 102 -7.51 15.31 -3.37
CA GLN A 102 -8.94 15.60 -3.25
C GLN A 102 -9.36 15.79 -1.78
N ASP A 103 -8.89 14.91 -0.89
CA ASP A 103 -9.27 14.84 0.52
C ASP A 103 -8.46 15.76 1.45
N ASP A 104 -7.53 16.55 0.90
CA ASP A 104 -6.63 17.46 1.65
C ASP A 104 -5.80 16.76 2.74
N ASN A 105 -5.28 15.58 2.42
CA ASN A 105 -4.53 14.74 3.38
C ASN A 105 -3.21 14.19 2.83
N VAL A 106 -2.64 14.86 1.82
CA VAL A 106 -1.39 14.49 1.12
C VAL A 106 -0.28 14.03 2.08
N LYS A 107 -0.05 14.76 3.18
CA LYS A 107 1.00 14.46 4.19
C LYS A 107 0.80 13.18 5.01
N THR A 108 -0.41 12.66 5.03
CA THR A 108 -0.81 11.56 5.94
C THR A 108 -1.46 10.40 5.22
N ALA A 109 -1.66 10.52 3.91
CA ALA A 109 -2.25 9.48 3.09
C ALA A 109 -1.38 8.22 3.10
N SER A 110 -2.05 7.07 3.16
CA SER A 110 -1.43 5.75 3.07
C SER A 110 -2.00 5.02 1.87
N HIS A 111 -1.24 4.04 1.34
CA HIS A 111 -1.61 3.33 0.12
C HIS A 111 -3.04 2.78 0.17
N LYS A 112 -3.92 3.36 -0.67
CA LYS A 112 -5.37 3.19 -0.51
C LYS A 112 -5.86 1.75 -0.67
N GLU A 113 -5.18 0.95 -1.48
CA GLU A 113 -5.53 -0.47 -1.68
C GLU A 113 -5.44 -1.29 -0.39
N PHE A 114 -4.50 -0.96 0.49
CA PHE A 114 -4.23 -1.73 1.72
C PHE A 114 -4.73 -1.02 2.98
N PHE A 115 -4.99 0.29 2.91
CA PHE A 115 -5.40 1.11 4.05
C PHE A 115 -6.60 0.54 4.81
N PHE A 116 -7.66 0.16 4.09
CA PHE A 116 -8.87 -0.37 4.74
C PHE A 116 -8.61 -1.71 5.43
N SER A 117 -7.86 -2.59 4.79
CA SER A 117 -7.51 -3.91 5.29
C SER A 117 -6.61 -3.84 6.53
N ASP A 118 -5.61 -2.96 6.51
CA ASP A 118 -4.77 -2.67 7.67
C ASP A 118 -5.59 -2.14 8.84
N ARG A 119 -6.51 -1.20 8.59
CA ARG A 119 -7.43 -0.67 9.61
C ARG A 119 -8.30 -1.77 10.22
N LEU A 120 -8.86 -2.67 9.40
CA LEU A 120 -9.71 -3.76 9.87
C LEU A 120 -8.98 -4.67 10.88
N ILE A 121 -7.74 -5.05 10.58
CA ILE A 121 -6.93 -5.90 11.48
C ILE A 121 -6.61 -5.14 12.77
N ARG A 122 -6.20 -3.86 12.67
CA ARG A 122 -5.88 -3.01 13.84
C ARG A 122 -7.04 -2.82 14.81
N GLN A 123 -8.28 -2.90 14.33
CA GLN A 123 -9.47 -2.73 15.15
C GLN A 123 -9.89 -3.99 15.91
N LEU A 124 -9.27 -5.15 15.64
CA LEU A 124 -9.60 -6.40 16.32
C LEU A 124 -8.96 -6.46 17.72
N ARG A 125 -9.79 -6.57 18.75
CA ARG A 125 -9.33 -6.69 20.15
C ARG A 125 -8.49 -7.93 20.44
N CYS A 126 -8.61 -8.98 19.62
CA CYS A 126 -7.79 -10.19 19.76
C CYS A 126 -6.36 -10.02 19.22
N VAL A 127 -6.08 -8.95 18.46
CA VAL A 127 -4.76 -8.64 17.94
C VAL A 127 -4.02 -7.77 18.95
N THR A 128 -2.88 -8.26 19.44
CA THR A 128 -2.06 -7.58 20.46
C THR A 128 -0.94 -6.76 19.85
N SER A 129 -0.43 -7.17 18.69
CA SER A 129 0.55 -6.41 17.92
C SER A 129 0.47 -6.73 16.44
N ILE A 130 0.89 -5.76 15.62
CA ILE A 130 0.96 -5.86 14.17
C ILE A 130 2.29 -5.26 13.76
N ASP A 131 3.13 -6.07 13.12
CA ASP A 131 4.25 -5.59 12.32
C ASP A 131 3.86 -5.59 10.85
N ARG A 132 3.92 -4.41 10.22
CA ARG A 132 3.71 -4.25 8.78
C ARG A 132 5.08 -4.48 8.13
N GLU A 133 5.31 -5.69 7.63
CA GLU A 133 6.58 -6.06 6.97
C GLU A 133 6.69 -5.42 5.59
N PHE A 134 5.56 -5.38 4.87
CA PHE A 134 5.38 -4.73 3.58
C PHE A 134 4.00 -4.08 3.53
N ASP A 135 3.71 -3.25 2.53
CA ASP A 135 2.37 -2.69 2.28
C ASP A 135 1.24 -3.73 2.39
N ARG A 136 1.51 -4.95 1.94
CA ARG A 136 0.56 -6.06 1.82
C ARG A 136 0.86 -7.27 2.70
N ILE A 137 1.89 -7.22 3.55
CA ILE A 137 2.27 -8.34 4.43
C ILE A 137 2.31 -7.87 5.88
N HIS A 138 1.53 -8.54 6.72
CA HIS A 138 1.41 -8.24 8.14
C HIS A 138 1.74 -9.46 8.99
N SER A 139 2.70 -9.31 9.88
CA SER A 139 2.91 -10.24 10.99
C SER A 139 2.06 -9.81 12.19
N VAL A 140 1.08 -10.62 12.56
CA VAL A 140 0.15 -10.32 13.65
C VAL A 140 0.39 -11.25 14.83
N SER A 141 0.41 -10.71 16.04
CA SER A 141 0.35 -11.51 17.27
C SER A 141 -1.03 -11.40 17.89
N LEU A 142 -1.54 -12.53 18.38
CA LEU A 142 -2.85 -12.64 18.99
C LEU A 142 -2.75 -12.77 20.50
N VAL A 143 -3.87 -12.50 21.19
CA VAL A 143 -4.00 -12.61 22.65
C VAL A 143 -3.81 -14.04 23.16
N ASP A 144 -4.10 -15.05 22.34
CA ASP A 144 -3.91 -16.47 22.66
C ASP A 144 -2.47 -16.96 22.41
N GLY A 145 -1.55 -16.05 22.06
CA GLY A 145 -0.15 -16.35 21.81
C GLY A 145 0.16 -16.83 20.38
N ARG A 146 -0.85 -17.09 19.54
CA ARG A 146 -0.60 -17.40 18.12
C ARG A 146 0.00 -16.20 17.39
N LYS A 147 0.86 -16.50 16.43
CA LYS A 147 1.38 -15.53 15.47
C LYS A 147 0.97 -15.98 14.07
N LEU A 148 0.54 -15.04 13.25
CA LEU A 148 0.15 -15.30 11.87
C LEU A 148 0.78 -14.25 10.96
N ARG A 149 1.33 -14.69 9.83
CA ARG A 149 1.78 -13.83 8.75
C ARG A 149 0.72 -13.83 7.65
N ILE A 150 0.18 -12.66 7.36
CA ILE A 150 -0.98 -12.47 6.50
C ILE A 150 -0.55 -11.67 5.27
N GLY A 151 -0.68 -12.25 4.09
CA GLY A 151 -0.53 -11.57 2.81
C GLY A 151 -1.86 -11.10 2.23
N MET A 152 -1.89 -9.93 1.58
CA MET A 152 -3.11 -9.34 1.02
C MET A 152 -3.09 -9.33 -0.51
N LEU A 153 -4.20 -9.74 -1.13
CA LEU A 153 -4.43 -9.69 -2.58
C LEU A 153 -5.68 -8.88 -2.94
N MET A 154 -5.50 -7.83 -3.75
CA MET A 154 -6.58 -6.93 -4.21
C MET A 154 -7.25 -7.37 -5.52
N GLU A 155 -6.80 -8.48 -6.11
CA GLU A 155 -7.41 -9.03 -7.32
C GLU A 155 -8.90 -9.36 -7.11
N TYR A 156 -9.70 -9.14 -8.16
CA TYR A 156 -11.13 -9.47 -8.13
C TYR A 156 -11.34 -10.99 -8.01
N GLU A 157 -10.62 -11.79 -8.80
CA GLU A 157 -10.61 -13.24 -8.68
C GLU A 157 -9.16 -13.72 -8.62
N PRO A 158 -8.55 -13.77 -7.42
CA PRO A 158 -7.20 -14.27 -7.27
C PRO A 158 -7.03 -15.66 -7.90
N THR A 159 -6.01 -15.79 -8.73
CA THR A 159 -5.62 -17.06 -9.38
C THR A 159 -4.58 -17.81 -8.55
N ALA A 160 -4.33 -19.07 -8.90
CA ALA A 160 -3.21 -19.84 -8.35
C ALA A 160 -1.87 -19.09 -8.52
N GLU A 161 -1.69 -18.40 -9.65
CA GLU A 161 -0.48 -17.66 -9.95
C GLU A 161 -0.32 -16.43 -9.04
N ALA A 162 -1.42 -15.74 -8.70
CA ALA A 162 -1.38 -14.62 -7.78
C ALA A 162 -0.92 -15.05 -6.37
N VAL A 163 -1.39 -16.21 -5.91
CA VAL A 163 -0.98 -16.81 -4.62
C VAL A 163 0.50 -17.19 -4.66
N ARG A 164 0.94 -17.91 -5.69
CA ARG A 164 2.34 -18.33 -5.86
C ARG A 164 3.28 -17.14 -6.03
N SER A 165 2.87 -16.11 -6.76
CA SER A 165 3.64 -14.87 -6.93
C SER A 165 3.81 -14.12 -5.61
N LEU A 166 2.75 -14.02 -4.80
CA LEU A 166 2.86 -13.43 -3.46
C LEU A 166 3.82 -14.24 -2.59
N TRP A 167 3.66 -15.56 -2.55
CA TRP A 167 4.53 -16.45 -1.79
C TRP A 167 5.99 -16.37 -2.25
N GLY A 168 6.23 -16.39 -3.57
CA GLY A 168 7.58 -16.32 -4.15
C GLY A 168 8.25 -14.96 -3.91
N ARG A 169 7.49 -13.87 -3.89
CA ARG A 169 8.03 -12.51 -3.69
C ARG A 169 8.27 -12.17 -2.23
N PHE A 170 7.42 -12.63 -1.32
CA PHE A 170 7.45 -12.22 0.09
C PHE A 170 7.80 -13.35 1.06
N GLY A 171 7.96 -14.58 0.57
CA GLY A 171 8.17 -15.78 1.38
C GLY A 171 6.87 -16.34 1.96
N ALA A 172 7.02 -17.39 2.78
CA ALA A 172 5.90 -18.12 3.36
C ALA A 172 4.98 -17.24 4.22
N VAL A 173 3.68 -17.41 4.05
CA VAL A 173 2.62 -16.75 4.83
C VAL A 173 1.67 -17.80 5.37
N ASP A 174 1.01 -17.57 6.49
CA ASP A 174 -0.01 -18.48 7.03
C ASP A 174 -1.36 -18.28 6.33
N VAL A 175 -1.63 -17.05 5.90
CA VAL A 175 -2.89 -16.68 5.24
C VAL A 175 -2.64 -15.77 4.04
N VAL A 176 -3.32 -16.06 2.93
CA VAL A 176 -3.53 -15.13 1.83
C VAL A 176 -4.97 -14.63 1.88
N TRP A 177 -5.13 -13.36 2.23
CA TRP A 177 -6.40 -12.69 2.34
C TRP A 177 -6.75 -11.96 1.04
N ASN A 178 -7.84 -12.35 0.39
CA ASN A 178 -8.40 -11.59 -0.71
C ASN A 178 -9.19 -10.38 -0.19
N ILE A 179 -8.56 -9.21 -0.26
CA ILE A 179 -9.07 -7.95 0.30
C ILE A 179 -10.08 -7.24 -0.61
N ASN A 180 -10.23 -7.66 -1.87
CA ASN A 180 -11.22 -7.07 -2.77
C ASN A 180 -12.65 -7.43 -2.32
N PRO A 181 -13.50 -6.48 -1.88
CA PRO A 181 -14.81 -6.80 -1.32
C PRO A 181 -15.77 -7.42 -2.35
N ASN A 182 -15.57 -7.13 -3.64
CA ASN A 182 -16.42 -7.62 -4.72
C ASN A 182 -15.92 -8.94 -5.31
N GLY A 183 -14.77 -9.42 -4.83
CA GLY A 183 -14.06 -10.56 -5.35
C GLY A 183 -14.15 -11.82 -4.50
N LYS A 184 -13.82 -12.97 -5.11
CA LYS A 184 -13.65 -14.25 -4.39
C LYS A 184 -12.43 -15.02 -4.94
N PRO A 185 -11.63 -15.66 -4.07
CA PRO A 185 -10.59 -16.59 -4.52
C PRO A 185 -11.17 -17.66 -5.42
N THR A 186 -10.45 -17.98 -6.50
CA THR A 186 -10.79 -19.14 -7.32
C THR A 186 -10.49 -20.44 -6.57
N GLN A 187 -11.15 -21.53 -6.94
CA GLN A 187 -10.85 -22.85 -6.36
C GLN A 187 -9.36 -23.22 -6.54
N LYS A 188 -8.78 -22.89 -7.69
CA LYS A 188 -7.35 -23.09 -7.97
C LYS A 188 -6.43 -22.26 -7.06
N ALA A 189 -6.86 -21.07 -6.65
CA ALA A 189 -6.10 -20.27 -5.68
C ALA A 189 -6.09 -20.91 -4.30
N ILE A 190 -7.23 -21.46 -3.86
CA ILE A 190 -7.35 -22.19 -2.59
C ILE A 190 -6.43 -23.41 -2.62
N GLU A 191 -6.50 -24.23 -3.67
CA GLU A 191 -5.64 -25.41 -3.86
C GLU A 191 -4.15 -25.03 -3.86
N ALA A 192 -3.77 -23.95 -4.54
CA ALA A 192 -2.38 -23.46 -4.53
C ALA A 192 -1.93 -23.00 -3.14
N GLY A 193 -2.82 -22.42 -2.34
CA GLY A 193 -2.52 -22.10 -0.95
C GLY A 193 -2.26 -23.37 -0.12
N ASP A 194 -3.14 -24.37 -0.25
CA ASP A 194 -3.01 -25.64 0.46
C ASP A 194 -1.68 -26.35 0.11
N GLU A 195 -1.29 -26.34 -1.17
CA GLU A 195 0.02 -26.84 -1.65
C GLU A 195 1.21 -26.11 -1.01
N LEU A 196 1.08 -24.80 -0.79
CA LEU A 196 2.11 -23.93 -0.19
C LEU A 196 2.06 -23.89 1.35
N GLY A 197 1.10 -24.60 1.96
CA GLY A 197 0.90 -24.63 3.41
C GLY A 197 0.24 -23.36 3.98
N CYS A 198 -0.50 -22.59 3.18
CA CYS A 198 -1.21 -21.38 3.61
C CYS A 198 -2.69 -21.44 3.27
N LYS A 199 -3.53 -20.71 4.02
CA LYS A 199 -4.96 -20.65 3.74
C LYS A 199 -5.30 -19.45 2.85
N VAL A 200 -6.12 -19.63 1.81
CA VAL A 200 -6.63 -18.52 1.00
C VAL A 200 -8.09 -18.24 1.36
N MET A 201 -8.42 -17.01 1.75
CA MET A 201 -9.75 -16.71 2.31
C MET A 201 -10.21 -15.27 2.20
N LYS A 202 -11.49 -15.03 2.51
CA LYS A 202 -12.10 -13.70 2.65
C LYS A 202 -12.00 -13.17 4.08
N TRP A 203 -12.40 -11.92 4.27
CA TRP A 203 -12.38 -11.24 5.57
C TRP A 203 -13.21 -11.98 6.64
N ASP A 204 -14.39 -12.47 6.29
CA ASP A 204 -15.27 -13.13 7.26
C ASP A 204 -14.63 -14.40 7.85
N GLU A 205 -13.96 -15.18 6.99
CA GLU A 205 -13.21 -16.37 7.38
C GLU A 205 -11.95 -16.01 8.19
N LEU A 206 -11.20 -14.99 7.75
CA LEU A 206 -10.02 -14.51 8.47
C LEU A 206 -10.39 -14.01 9.87
N LYS A 207 -11.48 -13.27 10.00
CA LYS A 207 -11.97 -12.76 11.27
C LYS A 207 -12.31 -13.89 12.25
N VAL A 208 -12.87 -15.00 11.76
CA VAL A 208 -13.10 -16.20 12.59
C VAL A 208 -11.76 -16.82 13.00
N LEU A 209 -10.82 -16.97 12.07
CA LEU A 209 -9.48 -17.51 12.35
C LEU A 209 -8.72 -16.69 13.41
N LEU A 210 -8.77 -15.36 13.31
CA LEU A 210 -8.06 -14.42 14.20
C LEU A 210 -8.63 -14.40 15.62
N LYS A 211 -9.92 -14.65 15.79
CA LYS A 211 -10.53 -14.66 17.13
C LYS A 211 -10.20 -15.90 17.94
N GLY A 212 -9.75 -16.98 17.29
CA GLY A 212 -9.82 -18.31 17.89
C GLY A 212 -11.29 -18.73 17.97
N ARG A 213 -11.56 -20.03 17.85
CA ARG A 213 -12.94 -20.52 18.03
C ARG A 213 -13.45 -20.20 19.43
#